data_AF-A0A7H4ML19-F1
#
_entry.id   AF-A0A7H4ML19-F1
#
_cell.length_a   1.000
_cell.length_b   1.000
_cell.length_c   1.000
_cell.angle_alpha   90.00
_cell.angle_beta   90.00
_cell.angle_gamma   90.00
#
_symmetry.space_group_name_H-M   'P 1'
#
loop_
_entity.id
_entity.type
_entity.pdbx_description
1 polymer ?
#
loop_
_entity_poly.entity_id
_entity_poly.type
_entity_poly.pdbx_seq_one_letter_code
_entity_poly.pdbx_strand_id
1 'polypeptide(L)'
;MQQRVKARVSEIAAGFASAFGAQIDVFWYAGPTALVNDARWADFASDVAAQAGYRTHHADLHLGGEDFAVYLQHIPGAFVSIGSASEYGLHHPAFNPDERLIAPAAHYFAQLAEQALQHI
;
A
#
# COMPACT_ATOMS: atom_id res chain seq x y z
N MET A 1 -13.59 1.87 -7.07
CA MET A 1 -13.05 2.63 -8.23
C MET A 1 -12.75 1.74 -9.43
N GLN A 2 -11.94 0.67 -9.29
CA GLN A 2 -11.58 -0.23 -10.40
C GLN A 2 -12.79 -0.75 -11.21
N GLN A 3 -13.87 -1.18 -10.55
CA GLN A 3 -15.09 -1.65 -11.25
C GLN A 3 -15.73 -0.57 -12.12
N ARG A 4 -15.74 0.69 -11.66
CA ARG A 4 -16.25 1.83 -12.45
C ARG A 4 -15.38 2.11 -13.67
N VAL A 5 -14.05 2.01 -13.52
CA VAL A 5 -13.11 2.17 -14.62
C VAL A 5 -13.30 1.05 -15.64
N LYS A 6 -13.35 -0.21 -15.20
CA LYS A 6 -13.63 -1.36 -16.05
C LYS A 6 -14.93 -1.18 -16.85
N ALA A 7 -16.02 -0.86 -16.16
CA ALA A 7 -17.31 -0.62 -16.80
C ALA A 7 -17.21 0.50 -17.85
N ARG A 8 -16.56 1.62 -17.52
CA ARG A 8 -16.42 2.74 -18.44
C ARG A 8 -15.58 2.41 -19.67
N VAL A 9 -14.50 1.63 -19.51
CA VAL A 9 -13.69 1.14 -20.63
C VAL A 9 -14.52 0.25 -21.54
N SER A 10 -15.29 -0.69 -20.97
CA SER A 10 -16.17 -1.56 -21.75
C SER A 10 -17.27 -0.80 -22.50
N GLU A 11 -17.89 0.21 -21.87
CA GLU A 11 -18.89 1.08 -22.50
C GLU A 11 -18.31 1.83 -23.70
N ILE A 12 -17.11 2.40 -23.55
CA ILE A 12 -16.43 3.14 -24.62
C ILE A 12 -16.08 2.20 -25.77
N ALA A 13 -15.54 1.02 -25.48
CA ALA A 13 -15.23 0.01 -26.48
C ALA A 13 -16.47 -0.43 -27.28
N ALA A 14 -17.59 -0.65 -26.59
CA ALA A 14 -18.87 -0.99 -27.24
C ALA A 14 -19.36 0.14 -28.18
N GLY A 15 -19.21 1.40 -27.77
CA GLY A 15 -19.53 2.55 -28.61
C GLY A 15 -18.73 2.59 -29.91
N PHE A 16 -17.41 2.35 -29.83
CA PHE A 16 -16.56 2.27 -31.03
C PHE A 16 -16.89 1.07 -31.92
N ALA A 17 -17.12 -0.10 -31.33
CA ALA A 17 -17.52 -1.30 -32.08
C ALA A 17 -18.79 -1.03 -32.90
N SER A 18 -19.81 -0.39 -32.29
CA SER A 18 -21.05 -0.01 -32.97
C SER A 18 -20.85 1.04 -34.04
N ALA A 19 -20.00 2.05 -33.82
CA ALA A 19 -19.82 3.16 -34.76
C ALA A 19 -19.11 2.75 -36.05
N PHE A 20 -18.22 1.76 -35.97
CA PHE A 20 -17.34 1.37 -37.10
C PHE A 20 -17.65 -0.03 -37.66
N GLY A 21 -18.68 -0.72 -37.16
CA GLY A 21 -19.01 -2.08 -37.59
C GLY A 21 -17.91 -3.08 -37.27
N ALA A 22 -17.20 -2.88 -36.15
CA ALA A 22 -16.10 -3.73 -35.71
C ALA A 22 -16.52 -4.61 -34.52
N GLN A 23 -15.67 -5.60 -34.19
CA GLN A 23 -15.74 -6.34 -32.93
C GLN A 23 -14.56 -5.91 -32.05
N ILE A 24 -14.82 -5.61 -30.78
CA ILE A 24 -13.80 -5.25 -29.80
C ILE A 24 -14.03 -6.08 -28.54
N ASP A 25 -13.06 -6.93 -28.21
CA ASP A 25 -13.06 -7.74 -26.99
C ASP A 25 -12.21 -7.07 -25.90
N VAL A 26 -12.79 -6.91 -24.70
CA VAL A 26 -12.11 -6.29 -23.54
C VAL A 26 -11.77 -7.37 -22.52
N PHE A 27 -10.49 -7.68 -22.39
CA PHE A 27 -9.96 -8.55 -21.35
C PHE A 27 -9.46 -7.70 -20.18
N TRP A 28 -9.98 -7.96 -18.98
CA TRP A 28 -9.62 -7.20 -17.78
C TRP A 28 -9.01 -8.12 -16.72
N TYR A 29 -7.73 -7.93 -16.44
CA TYR A 29 -7.00 -8.62 -15.39
C TYR A 29 -6.87 -7.68 -14.19
N ALA A 30 -7.62 -7.95 -13.12
CA ALA A 30 -7.57 -7.12 -11.92
C ALA A 30 -6.33 -7.48 -11.10
N GLY A 31 -5.56 -6.46 -10.74
CA GLY A 31 -4.57 -6.54 -9.67
C GLY A 31 -5.24 -6.42 -8.28
N PRO A 32 -4.43 -6.40 -7.20
CA PRO A 32 -4.95 -6.13 -5.86
C PRO A 32 -5.68 -4.78 -5.80
N THR A 33 -6.57 -4.64 -4.82
CA THR A 33 -7.18 -3.33 -4.54
C THR A 33 -6.14 -2.37 -3.98
N ALA A 34 -6.51 -1.10 -3.81
CA ALA A 34 -5.66 -0.18 -3.07
C ALA A 34 -5.35 -0.73 -1.67
N LEU A 35 -4.12 -0.54 -1.21
CA LEU A 35 -3.75 -0.77 0.17
C LEU A 35 -4.45 0.30 1.02
N VAL A 36 -5.26 -0.13 1.97
CA VAL A 36 -5.96 0.76 2.90
C VAL A 36 -5.72 0.23 4.30
N ASN A 37 -5.00 1.02 5.10
CA ASN A 37 -4.82 0.71 6.51
C ASN A 37 -6.14 0.87 7.25
N ASP A 38 -6.39 -0.02 8.20
CA ASP A 38 -7.42 0.20 9.21
C ASP A 38 -7.01 1.37 10.11
N ALA A 39 -7.93 2.30 10.36
CA ALA A 39 -7.61 3.54 11.09
C ALA A 39 -7.12 3.24 12.52
N ARG A 40 -7.76 2.30 13.23
CA ARG A 40 -7.37 1.92 14.60
C ARG A 40 -5.94 1.37 14.62
N TRP A 41 -5.63 0.47 13.70
CA TRP A 41 -4.30 -0.14 13.63
C TRP A 41 -3.23 0.82 13.10
N ALA A 42 -3.58 1.76 12.23
CA ALA A 42 -2.67 2.80 11.77
C ALA A 42 -2.27 3.75 12.89
N ASP A 43 -3.24 4.18 13.70
CA ASP A 43 -3.01 5.05 14.86
C ASP A 43 -2.18 4.31 15.91
N PHE A 44 -2.54 3.06 16.23
CA PHE A 44 -1.78 2.22 17.15
C PHE A 44 -0.32 2.02 16.71
N ALA A 45 -0.10 1.68 15.44
CA ALA A 45 1.25 1.53 14.89
C ALA A 45 2.07 2.84 14.99
N SER A 46 1.42 3.98 14.75
CA SER A 46 2.05 5.30 14.87
C SER A 46 2.42 5.64 16.32
N ASP A 47 1.57 5.31 17.28
CA ASP A 47 1.85 5.53 18.71
C ASP A 47 3.02 4.67 19.20
N VAL A 48 3.06 3.39 18.81
CA VAL A 48 4.18 2.51 19.16
C VAL A 48 5.48 2.97 18.49
N ALA A 49 5.41 3.43 17.25
CA ALA A 49 6.58 4.00 16.56
C ALA A 49 7.12 5.23 17.31
N ALA A 50 6.25 6.13 17.77
CA ALA A 50 6.66 7.29 18.56
C ALA A 50 7.33 6.89 19.88
N GLN A 51 6.82 5.87 20.58
CA GLN A 51 7.45 5.31 21.78
C GLN A 51 8.84 4.72 21.50
N ALA A 52 9.00 4.07 20.34
CA ALA A 52 10.27 3.53 19.88
C ALA A 52 11.25 4.62 19.37
N GLY A 53 10.89 5.89 19.48
CA GLY A 53 11.74 7.03 19.14
C GLY A 53 11.67 7.47 17.67
N TYR A 54 10.71 6.96 16.90
CA TYR A 54 10.49 7.43 15.53
C TYR A 54 9.71 8.74 15.49
N ARG A 55 10.01 9.55 14.47
CA ARG A 55 9.12 10.63 14.03
C ARG A 55 8.12 10.08 13.02
N THR A 56 6.85 10.19 13.33
CA THR A 56 5.76 9.68 12.49
C THR A 56 5.09 10.80 11.70
N HIS A 57 4.52 10.45 10.56
CA HIS A 57 3.65 11.31 9.77
C HIS A 57 2.70 10.43 8.94
N HIS A 58 1.54 10.96 8.56
CA HIS A 58 0.71 10.30 7.57
C HIS A 58 1.43 10.29 6.23
N ALA A 59 1.60 9.10 5.67
CA ALA A 59 2.16 8.95 4.34
C ALA A 59 1.25 9.63 3.31
N ASP A 60 1.85 10.36 2.39
CA ASP A 60 1.15 10.85 1.21
C ASP A 60 0.66 9.68 0.35
N LEU A 61 -0.30 9.95 -0.52
CA LEU A 61 -0.79 8.97 -1.48
C LEU A 61 0.36 8.54 -2.41
N HIS A 62 0.69 7.25 -2.37
CA HIS A 62 1.64 6.64 -3.28
C HIS A 62 0.90 6.01 -4.47
N LEU A 63 1.44 6.20 -5.67
CA LEU A 63 0.88 5.63 -6.91
C LEU A 63 1.27 4.15 -7.12
N GLY A 64 2.24 3.66 -6.35
CA GLY A 64 2.67 2.26 -6.40
C GLY A 64 1.58 1.30 -5.90
N GLY A 65 1.51 0.11 -6.52
CA GLY A 65 0.73 -0.99 -5.99
C GLY A 65 1.54 -1.78 -4.96
N GLU A 66 0.88 -2.23 -3.88
CA GLU A 66 1.48 -3.02 -2.80
C GLU A 66 0.56 -4.23 -2.54
N ASP A 67 1.12 -5.44 -2.60
CA ASP A 67 0.34 -6.68 -2.52
C ASP A 67 -0.09 -7.01 -1.09
N PHE A 68 0.50 -6.34 -0.09
CA PHE A 68 0.01 -6.37 1.30
C PHE A 68 -1.47 -5.96 1.41
N ALA A 69 -1.99 -5.21 0.43
CA ALA A 69 -3.41 -4.91 0.28
C ALA A 69 -4.30 -6.18 0.28
N VAL A 70 -3.80 -7.32 -0.20
CA VAL A 70 -4.53 -8.59 -0.20
C VAL A 70 -4.78 -9.08 1.22
N TYR A 71 -3.84 -8.93 2.15
CA TYR A 71 -4.05 -9.29 3.56
C TYR A 71 -5.09 -8.38 4.19
N LEU A 72 -5.01 -7.07 3.93
CA LEU A 72 -5.91 -6.06 4.51
C LEU A 72 -7.36 -6.16 4.00
N GLN A 73 -7.62 -6.91 2.93
CA GLN A 73 -9.00 -7.26 2.54
C GLN A 73 -9.65 -8.28 3.47
N HIS A 74 -8.85 -9.06 4.21
CA HIS A 74 -9.33 -10.18 5.02
C HIS A 74 -9.26 -9.90 6.51
N ILE A 75 -8.25 -9.15 6.95
CA ILE A 75 -8.03 -8.83 8.36
C ILE A 75 -7.67 -7.34 8.52
N PRO A 76 -8.21 -6.65 9.54
CA PRO A 76 -7.78 -5.30 9.88
C PRO A 76 -6.29 -5.28 10.22
N GLY A 77 -5.57 -4.29 9.72
CA GLY A 77 -4.14 -4.15 9.97
C GLY A 77 -3.59 -2.85 9.41
N ALA A 78 -2.29 -2.65 9.60
CA ALA A 78 -1.57 -1.48 9.13
C ALA A 78 -0.25 -1.87 8.45
N PHE A 79 0.00 -1.24 7.32
CA PHE A 79 1.27 -1.22 6.61
C PHE A 79 1.93 0.14 6.81
N VAL A 80 3.21 0.15 7.16
CA VAL A 80 3.97 1.38 7.41
C VAL A 80 5.25 1.38 6.59
N SER A 81 5.65 2.55 6.14
CA SER A 81 6.96 2.75 5.51
C SER A 81 7.98 3.18 6.57
N ILE A 82 9.12 2.48 6.62
CA ILE A 82 10.26 2.90 7.44
C ILE A 82 11.18 3.75 6.57
N GLY A 83 11.57 4.93 7.07
CA GLY A 83 12.51 5.80 6.37
C GLY A 83 13.82 5.06 6.10
N SER A 84 14.31 5.12 4.86
CA SER A 84 15.53 4.42 4.43
C SER A 84 16.80 5.28 4.50
N ALA A 85 16.66 6.59 4.72
CA ALA A 85 17.73 7.59 4.61
C ALA A 85 18.54 7.52 3.30
N SER A 86 17.93 7.02 2.22
CA SER A 86 18.52 7.06 0.89
C SER A 86 18.15 8.36 0.17
N GLU A 87 19.08 8.93 -0.61
CA GLU A 87 18.80 10.07 -1.49
C GLU A 87 17.85 9.68 -2.63
N TYR A 88 17.88 8.42 -3.03
CA TYR A 88 17.07 7.91 -4.13
C TYR A 88 15.90 7.08 -3.61
N GLY A 89 14.79 7.10 -4.36
CA GLY A 89 13.62 6.28 -4.06
C GLY A 89 13.77 4.83 -4.53
N LEU A 90 12.77 4.01 -4.19
CA LEU A 90 12.66 2.63 -4.68
C LEU A 90 12.77 2.57 -6.22
N HIS A 91 13.31 1.46 -6.73
CA HIS A 91 13.57 1.21 -8.16
C HIS A 91 14.65 2.07 -8.83
N HIS A 92 15.21 3.07 -8.16
CA HIS A 92 16.34 3.81 -8.70
C HIS A 92 17.63 2.95 -8.61
N PRO A 93 18.51 2.89 -9.63
CA PRO A 93 19.72 2.06 -9.60
C PRO A 93 20.74 2.46 -8.53
N ALA A 94 20.67 3.71 -8.04
CA ALA A 94 21.49 4.20 -6.93
C ALA A 94 20.76 4.15 -5.57
N PHE A 95 19.60 3.49 -5.48
CA PHE A 95 18.93 3.25 -4.20
C PHE A 95 19.87 2.50 -3.26
N ASN A 96 20.14 3.09 -2.11
CA ASN A 96 21.05 2.56 -1.10
C ASN A 96 20.55 2.96 0.28
N PRO A 97 19.80 2.10 0.99
CA PRO A 97 19.28 2.39 2.31
C PRO A 97 20.40 2.34 3.36
N ASP A 98 20.28 3.14 4.42
CA ASP A 98 21.21 3.11 5.54
C ASP A 98 20.96 1.89 6.44
N GLU A 99 21.88 0.92 6.40
CA GLU A 99 21.77 -0.33 7.16
C GLU A 99 21.71 -0.13 8.68
N ARG A 100 22.17 1.02 9.20
CA ARG A 100 22.03 1.35 10.63
C ARG A 100 20.57 1.44 11.07
N LEU A 101 19.64 1.59 10.12
CA LEU A 101 18.19 1.67 10.38
C LEU A 101 17.54 0.29 10.54
N ILE A 102 18.23 -0.80 10.21
CA ILE A 102 17.70 -2.18 10.35
C ILE A 102 17.39 -2.50 11.82
N ALA A 103 18.34 -2.25 12.74
CA ALA A 103 18.16 -2.59 14.15
C ALA A 103 17.04 -1.78 14.83
N PRO A 104 16.95 -0.44 14.66
CA PRO A 104 15.81 0.33 15.12
C PRO A 104 14.46 -0.18 14.56
N ALA A 105 14.41 -0.53 13.27
CA ALA A 105 13.17 -0.99 12.64
C ALA A 105 12.73 -2.34 13.22
N ALA A 106 13.67 -3.27 13.39
CA ALA A 106 13.40 -4.56 14.03
C ALA A 106 12.91 -4.39 15.47
N HIS A 107 13.50 -3.47 16.24
CA HIS A 107 13.06 -3.17 17.60
C HIS A 107 11.63 -2.62 17.64
N TYR A 108 11.29 -1.69 16.74
CA TYR A 108 9.93 -1.18 16.60
C TYR A 108 8.93 -2.30 16.27
N PHE A 109 9.21 -3.15 15.29
CA PHE A 109 8.28 -4.24 14.94
C PHE A 109 8.14 -5.29 16.06
N ALA A 110 9.21 -5.56 16.82
CA ALA A 110 9.13 -6.43 18.00
C ALA A 110 8.22 -5.82 19.07
N GLN A 111 8.42 -4.54 19.41
CA GLN A 111 7.58 -3.82 20.37
C GLN A 111 6.13 -3.74 19.89
N LEU A 112 5.91 -3.48 18.60
CA LEU A 112 4.58 -3.45 17.99
C LEU A 112 3.86 -4.78 18.15
N ALA A 113 4.54 -5.89 17.86
CA ALA A 113 3.97 -7.22 18.01
C ALA A 113 3.63 -7.53 19.48
N GLU A 114 4.55 -7.28 20.41
CA GLU A 114 4.33 -7.50 21.84
C GLU A 114 3.14 -6.72 22.39
N GLN A 115 3.03 -5.43 22.02
CA GLN A 115 1.90 -4.61 22.44
C GLN A 115 0.60 -5.02 21.74
N ALA A 116 0.63 -5.32 20.44
CA ALA A 116 -0.56 -5.72 19.68
C ALA A 116 -1.22 -6.97 20.28
N LEU A 117 -0.42 -7.94 20.76
CA LEU A 117 -0.91 -9.16 21.43
C LEU A 117 -1.71 -8.88 22.72
N GLN A 118 -1.55 -7.70 23.33
CA GLN A 118 -2.30 -7.28 24.52
C GLN A 118 -3.63 -6.60 24.18
N HIS A 119 -3.86 -6.28 22.89
CA HIS A 119 -5.00 -5.54 22.38
C HIS A 119 -5.90 -6.37 21.43
N ILE A 120 -5.60 -7.65 21.26
CA ILE A 120 -6.41 -8.62 20.50
C ILE A 120 -7.19 -9.55 21.42
#